data_AF-A0A3N5M8Y2-F1
#
_entry.id   AF-A0A3N5M8Y2-F1
#
_cell.length_a   1.000
_cell.length_b   1.000
_cell.length_c   1.000
_cell.angle_alpha   90.00
_cell.angle_beta   90.00
_cell.angle_gamma   90.00
#
_symmetry.space_group_name_H-M   'P 1'
#
loop_
_entity.id
_entity.type
_entity.pdbx_description
1 polymer ?
#
loop_
_entity_poly.entity_id
_entity_poly.type
_entity_poly.pdbx_seq_one_letter_code
_entity_poly.pdbx_strand_id
1 'polypeptide(L)'
;MRPDRFHPPPWHNHTGRWHGRFSYKRRFLFMRFAGFLVIATLGVWLGLGFLAFVITRQAGYQGNMVLPLWLASCGAGLIIPLILLGAASRVFRSLGGPLATIMVAADAVADGDLSVQVPEHYPGEFGQLARSFNRMTRELANAEQQRRNLTADVAHELRTPLHILQGNLEAILDGVYEPGADQINAMLDETRLMARLVDDLRTMSLAESGQ
;
A
#
# COMPACT_ATOMS: atom_id res chain seq x y z
N MET A 1 13.37 -32.45 34.32
CA MET A 1 13.35 -32.25 32.87
C MET A 1 11.92 -31.93 32.44
N ARG A 2 11.65 -30.65 32.13
CA ARG A 2 10.39 -30.18 31.52
C ARG A 2 10.78 -29.56 30.18
N PRO A 3 10.05 -29.81 29.07
CA PRO A 3 10.41 -29.26 27.78
C PRO A 3 10.07 -27.77 27.73
N ASP A 4 11.02 -27.00 27.23
CA ASP A 4 10.97 -25.55 27.10
C ASP A 4 9.80 -25.11 26.22
N ARG A 5 9.03 -24.15 26.72
CA ARG A 5 7.98 -23.47 25.95
C ARG A 5 8.67 -22.54 24.96
N PHE A 6 8.51 -22.83 23.68
CA PHE A 6 8.85 -21.91 22.59
C PHE A 6 8.13 -20.58 22.82
N HIS A 7 8.87 -19.53 23.17
CA HIS A 7 8.39 -18.17 23.08
C HIS A 7 8.48 -17.74 21.61
N PRO A 8 7.36 -17.45 20.92
CA PRO A 8 7.44 -16.85 19.60
C PRO A 8 8.07 -15.44 19.74
N PRO A 9 8.88 -15.02 18.76
CA PRO A 9 9.60 -13.75 18.80
C PRO A 9 8.68 -12.51 18.74
N PRO A 10 9.14 -11.33 19.21
CA PRO A 10 8.31 -10.21 19.62
C PRO A 10 7.74 -9.33 18.48
N TRP A 11 7.67 -9.80 17.24
CA TRP A 11 7.19 -8.99 16.10
C TRP A 11 5.73 -9.26 15.69
N HIS A 12 4.92 -9.86 16.56
CA HIS A 12 3.52 -10.25 16.26
C HIS A 12 2.44 -9.40 16.96
N ASN A 13 2.69 -8.12 17.25
CA ASN A 13 1.76 -7.28 18.02
C ASN A 13 1.51 -5.86 17.46
N HIS A 14 1.60 -5.67 16.14
CA HIS A 14 1.09 -4.45 15.47
C HIS A 14 -0.24 -4.63 14.72
N THR A 15 -1.13 -5.50 15.20
CA THR A 15 -2.55 -5.51 14.79
C THR A 15 -3.36 -4.40 15.50
N GLY A 16 -2.71 -3.27 15.79
CA GLY A 16 -3.29 -2.14 16.50
C GLY A 16 -4.17 -1.28 15.60
N ARG A 17 -5.48 -1.53 15.64
CA ARG A 17 -6.55 -0.52 15.45
C ARG A 17 -6.53 0.28 14.13
N TRP A 18 -6.61 -0.39 12.98
CA TRP A 18 -6.95 0.29 11.71
C TRP A 18 -8.39 0.01 11.29
N HIS A 19 -9.33 0.42 12.13
CA HIS A 19 -10.75 0.45 11.80
C HIS A 19 -11.26 1.89 11.95
N GLY A 20 -11.68 2.53 10.84
CA GLY A 20 -12.75 3.53 11.00
C GLY A 20 -12.88 4.63 9.97
N ARG A 21 -11.84 5.07 9.24
CA ARG A 21 -11.98 6.35 8.50
C ARG A 21 -12.40 6.24 7.04
N PHE A 22 -12.16 5.12 6.37
CA PHE A 22 -12.53 4.94 4.95
C PHE A 22 -13.82 4.13 4.70
N SER A 23 -14.42 3.55 5.75
CA SER A 23 -15.65 2.74 5.60
C SER A 23 -16.86 3.59 5.16
N TYR A 24 -16.90 4.87 5.53
CA TYR A 24 -18.05 5.75 5.27
C TYR A 24 -18.20 6.19 3.80
N LYS A 25 -17.11 6.59 3.11
CA LYS A 25 -17.17 7.00 1.69
C LYS A 25 -17.52 5.83 0.75
N ARG A 26 -17.12 4.61 1.12
CA ARG A 26 -17.36 3.36 0.38
C ARG A 26 -18.85 3.00 0.27
N ARG A 27 -19.60 3.22 1.36
CA ARG A 27 -21.05 3.03 1.41
C ARG A 27 -21.79 4.09 0.59
N PHE A 28 -21.30 5.34 0.63
CA PHE A 28 -21.94 6.48 -0.02
C PHE A 28 -21.91 6.41 -1.54
N LEU A 29 -20.75 6.12 -2.15
CA LEU A 29 -20.63 6.04 -3.62
C LEU A 29 -21.42 4.85 -4.19
N PHE A 30 -21.37 3.72 -3.48
CA PHE A 30 -22.13 2.52 -3.81
C PHE A 30 -23.63 2.76 -3.77
N MET A 31 -24.15 3.41 -2.72
CA MET A 31 -25.57 3.73 -2.61
C MET A 31 -26.05 4.63 -3.76
N ARG A 32 -25.20 5.52 -4.29
CA ARG A 32 -25.55 6.37 -5.43
C ARG A 32 -25.64 5.61 -6.75
N PHE A 33 -24.66 4.75 -7.06
CA PHE A 33 -24.67 3.94 -8.29
C PHE A 33 -25.76 2.87 -8.26
N ALA A 34 -25.91 2.17 -7.14
CA ALA A 34 -26.97 1.18 -6.94
C ALA A 34 -28.36 1.84 -7.00
N GLY A 35 -28.53 3.01 -6.37
CA GLY A 35 -29.75 3.80 -6.45
C GLY A 35 -30.08 4.21 -7.88
N PHE A 36 -29.10 4.66 -8.66
CA PHE A 36 -29.31 5.03 -10.07
C PHE A 36 -29.78 3.84 -10.93
N LEU A 37 -29.16 2.66 -10.78
CA LEU A 37 -29.57 1.45 -11.50
C LEU A 37 -30.99 0.99 -11.14
N VAL A 38 -31.35 1.06 -9.86
CA VAL A 38 -32.72 0.71 -9.41
C VAL A 38 -33.73 1.72 -9.96
N ILE A 39 -33.43 3.02 -9.95
CA ILE A 39 -34.32 4.06 -10.50
C ILE A 39 -34.48 3.89 -12.02
N ALA A 40 -33.38 3.65 -12.74
CA ALA A 40 -33.41 3.45 -14.19
C ALA A 40 -34.24 2.21 -14.57
N THR A 41 -34.09 1.11 -13.82
CA THR A 41 -34.84 -0.14 -14.07
C THR A 41 -36.32 0.00 -13.72
N LEU A 42 -36.66 0.65 -12.60
CA LEU A 42 -38.05 0.99 -12.27
C LEU A 42 -38.68 1.90 -13.33
N GLY A 43 -37.92 2.87 -13.87
CA GLY A 43 -38.36 3.72 -14.97
C GLY A 43 -38.67 2.95 -16.26
N VAL A 44 -37.81 1.99 -16.62
CA VAL A 44 -38.05 1.10 -17.77
C VAL A 44 -39.31 0.25 -17.57
N TRP A 45 -39.50 -0.31 -16.38
CA TRP A 45 -40.69 -1.10 -16.04
C TRP A 45 -41.98 -0.28 -16.01
N LEU A 46 -41.93 0.95 -15.48
CA LEU A 46 -43.05 1.89 -15.54
C LEU A 46 -43.39 2.28 -16.98
N GLY A 47 -42.38 2.51 -17.83
CA GLY A 47 -42.56 2.82 -19.25
C GLY A 47 -43.18 1.66 -20.05
N LEU A 48 -42.66 0.44 -19.87
CA LEU A 48 -43.19 -0.78 -20.49
C LEU A 48 -44.62 -1.08 -20.00
N GLY A 49 -44.87 -0.90 -18.70
CA GLY A 49 -46.21 -0.99 -18.13
C GLY A 49 -47.15 0.03 -18.76
N PHE A 50 -46.78 1.31 -18.81
CA PHE A 50 -47.61 2.35 -19.42
C PHE A 50 -47.90 2.08 -20.91
N LEU A 51 -46.90 1.64 -21.68
CA LEU A 51 -47.07 1.28 -23.08
C LEU A 51 -48.05 0.10 -23.24
N ALA A 52 -47.90 -0.95 -22.44
CA ALA A 52 -48.84 -2.07 -22.42
C ALA A 52 -50.26 -1.61 -22.07
N PHE A 53 -50.41 -0.66 -21.14
CA PHE A 53 -51.70 -0.09 -20.77
C PHE A 53 -52.38 0.59 -21.95
N VAL A 54 -51.65 1.46 -22.64
CA VAL A 54 -52.15 2.19 -23.81
C VAL A 54 -52.57 1.24 -24.93
N ILE A 55 -51.76 0.20 -25.21
CA ILE A 55 -52.06 -0.81 -26.23
C ILE A 55 -53.33 -1.59 -25.87
N THR A 56 -53.44 -2.05 -24.63
CA THR A 56 -54.61 -2.82 -24.16
C THR A 56 -55.89 -1.98 -24.28
N ARG A 57 -55.79 -0.67 -23.97
CA ARG A 57 -56.92 0.27 -23.98
C ARG A 57 -57.36 0.65 -25.40
N GLN A 58 -56.44 0.70 -26.37
CA GLN A 58 -56.77 0.95 -27.79
C GLN A 58 -57.27 -0.29 -28.53
N ALA A 59 -56.75 -1.48 -28.22
CA ALA A 59 -57.11 -2.71 -28.93
C ALA A 59 -58.47 -3.31 -28.50
N GLY A 60 -59.23 -2.64 -27.62
CA GLY A 60 -60.59 -3.08 -27.24
C GLY A 60 -60.66 -4.40 -26.48
N TYR A 61 -59.55 -4.88 -25.92
CA TYR A 61 -59.50 -6.13 -25.15
C TYR A 61 -60.34 -6.00 -23.85
N GLN A 62 -61.59 -6.47 -23.88
CA GLN A 62 -62.50 -6.56 -22.71
C GLN A 62 -62.58 -7.98 -22.12
N GLY A 63 -61.47 -8.70 -22.04
CA GLY A 63 -61.45 -10.09 -21.56
C GLY A 63 -60.52 -10.34 -20.36
N ASN A 64 -60.86 -11.33 -19.53
CA ASN A 64 -60.07 -11.79 -18.36
C ASN A 64 -58.63 -12.24 -18.70
N MET A 65 -58.26 -12.29 -19.98
CA MET A 65 -56.95 -12.73 -20.46
C MET A 65 -55.83 -11.69 -20.27
N VAL A 66 -56.16 -10.41 -20.02
CA VAL A 66 -55.14 -9.35 -19.79
C VAL A 66 -54.56 -9.39 -18.37
N LEU A 67 -55.37 -9.76 -17.37
CA LEU A 67 -54.99 -9.77 -15.96
C LEU A 67 -53.74 -10.64 -15.64
N PRO A 68 -53.59 -11.88 -16.15
CA PRO A 68 -52.38 -12.68 -15.93
C PRO A 68 -51.14 -12.08 -16.61
N LEU A 69 -51.30 -11.40 -17.75
CA LEU A 69 -50.20 -10.73 -18.45
C LEU A 69 -49.64 -9.56 -17.62
N TRP A 70 -50.53 -8.79 -16.98
CA TRP A 70 -50.19 -7.70 -16.07
C TRP A 70 -49.50 -8.18 -14.79
N LEU A 71 -50.00 -9.26 -14.19
CA LEU A 71 -49.40 -9.86 -13.00
C LEU A 71 -48.00 -10.41 -13.29
N ALA A 72 -47.80 -11.08 -14.43
CA ALA A 72 -46.49 -11.56 -14.86
C ALA A 72 -45.49 -10.40 -15.09
N SER A 73 -45.95 -9.30 -15.68
CA SER A 73 -45.16 -8.09 -15.91
C SER A 73 -44.77 -7.40 -14.60
N CYS A 74 -45.69 -7.23 -13.65
CA CYS A 74 -45.39 -6.70 -12.32
C CYS A 74 -44.42 -7.58 -11.52
N GLY A 75 -44.58 -8.92 -11.61
CA GLY A 75 -43.69 -9.87 -10.95
C GLY A 75 -42.25 -9.78 -11.47
N ALA A 76 -42.08 -9.78 -12.79
CA ALA A 76 -40.77 -9.58 -13.42
C ALA A 76 -40.18 -8.18 -13.13
N GLY A 77 -41.04 -7.16 -12.93
CA GLY A 77 -40.68 -5.81 -12.55
C GLY A 77 -39.95 -5.64 -11.24
N LEU A 78 -40.20 -6.52 -10.26
CA LEU A 78 -39.52 -6.49 -8.96
C LEU A 78 -38.28 -7.40 -8.92
N ILE A 79 -38.31 -8.51 -9.66
CA ILE A 79 -37.23 -9.51 -9.61
C ILE A 79 -35.95 -8.99 -10.27
N ILE A 80 -36.05 -8.33 -11.44
CA ILE A 80 -34.89 -7.79 -12.16
C ILE A 80 -34.09 -6.76 -11.32
N PRO A 81 -34.69 -5.71 -10.73
CA PRO A 81 -33.94 -4.76 -9.91
C PRO A 81 -33.33 -5.40 -8.66
N LEU A 82 -34.01 -6.40 -8.05
CA LEU A 82 -33.46 -7.17 -6.93
C LEU A 82 -32.20 -7.95 -7.34
N ILE A 83 -32.22 -8.62 -8.49
CA ILE A 83 -31.07 -9.34 -9.04
C ILE A 83 -29.93 -8.36 -9.37
N LEU A 84 -30.23 -7.23 -10.02
CA LEU A 84 -29.24 -6.22 -10.35
C LEU A 84 -28.60 -5.60 -9.11
N LEU A 85 -29.39 -5.33 -8.08
CA LEU A 85 -28.88 -4.82 -6.80
C LEU A 85 -27.98 -5.85 -6.12
N GLY A 86 -28.37 -7.14 -6.15
CA GLY A 86 -27.56 -8.26 -5.66
C GLY A 86 -26.24 -8.38 -6.41
N ALA A 87 -26.28 -8.38 -7.74
CA ALA A 87 -25.11 -8.48 -8.60
C ALA A 87 -24.16 -7.28 -8.41
N ALA A 88 -24.69 -6.05 -8.42
CA ALA A 88 -23.92 -4.83 -8.17
C ALA A 88 -23.23 -4.86 -6.80
N SER A 89 -23.93 -5.34 -5.76
CA SER A 89 -23.36 -5.48 -4.42
C SER A 89 -22.20 -6.48 -4.36
N ARG A 90 -22.28 -7.56 -5.14
CA ARG A 90 -21.25 -8.60 -5.22
C ARG A 90 -20.00 -8.06 -5.91
N VAL A 91 -20.18 -7.44 -7.07
CA VAL A 91 -19.08 -6.82 -7.85
C VAL A 91 -18.37 -5.73 -7.03
N PHE A 92 -19.14 -4.90 -6.32
CA PHE A 92 -18.54 -3.84 -5.50
C PHE A 92 -17.73 -4.39 -4.32
N ARG A 93 -18.18 -5.50 -3.70
CA ARG A 93 -17.42 -6.17 -2.64
C ARG A 93 -16.15 -6.83 -3.17
N SER A 94 -16.19 -7.41 -4.37
CA SER A 94 -15.02 -8.06 -4.97
C SER A 94 -13.97 -7.09 -5.49
N LEU A 95 -14.35 -5.90 -5.96
CA LEU A 95 -13.42 -4.89 -6.49
C LEU A 95 -12.96 -3.90 -5.42
N GLY A 96 -13.90 -3.37 -4.63
CA GLY A 96 -13.61 -2.28 -3.69
C GLY A 96 -12.93 -2.72 -2.40
N GLY A 97 -12.94 -4.02 -2.07
CA GLY A 97 -12.21 -4.56 -0.92
C GLY A 97 -10.69 -4.56 -1.16
N PRO A 98 -10.18 -5.33 -2.14
CA PRO A 98 -8.75 -5.47 -2.39
C PRO A 98 -8.05 -4.13 -2.66
N LEU A 99 -8.66 -3.27 -3.48
CA LEU A 99 -8.09 -1.97 -3.81
C LEU A 99 -7.95 -1.06 -2.58
N ALA A 100 -8.96 -1.03 -1.71
CA ALA A 100 -8.91 -0.23 -0.48
C ALA A 100 -7.82 -0.74 0.47
N THR A 101 -7.62 -2.05 0.56
CA THR A 101 -6.54 -2.63 1.36
C THR A 101 -5.17 -2.19 0.85
N ILE A 102 -4.96 -2.21 -0.48
CA ILE A 102 -3.69 -1.77 -1.08
C ILE A 102 -3.47 -0.27 -0.88
N MET A 103 -4.51 0.55 -1.02
CA MET A 103 -4.41 2.00 -0.77
C MET A 103 -3.98 2.30 0.67
N VAL A 104 -4.60 1.63 1.65
CA VAL A 104 -4.23 1.80 3.07
C VAL A 104 -2.80 1.32 3.33
N ALA A 105 -2.38 0.21 2.71
CA ALA A 105 -1.00 -0.24 2.82
C ALA A 105 -0.01 0.73 2.16
N ALA A 106 -0.38 1.34 1.04
CA ALA A 106 0.44 2.35 0.37
C ALA A 106 0.58 3.63 1.22
N ASP A 107 -0.48 4.07 1.90
CA ASP A 107 -0.41 5.18 2.86
C ASP A 107 0.56 4.84 4.02
N ALA A 108 0.52 3.60 4.55
CA ALA A 108 1.45 3.17 5.59
C ALA A 108 2.91 3.14 5.12
N VAL A 109 3.17 2.71 3.88
CA VAL A 109 4.51 2.78 3.26
C VAL A 109 4.95 4.24 3.10
N ALA A 110 4.05 5.15 2.73
CA ALA A 110 4.35 6.57 2.63
C ALA A 110 4.68 7.21 4.01
N ASP A 111 4.07 6.71 5.08
CA ASP A 111 4.39 7.07 6.47
C ASP A 111 5.69 6.40 6.98
N GLY A 112 6.35 5.58 6.16
CA GLY A 112 7.63 4.94 6.45
C GLY A 112 7.56 3.52 7.00
N ASP A 113 6.37 2.93 7.12
CA ASP A 113 6.21 1.53 7.53
C ASP A 113 6.42 0.58 6.33
N LEU A 114 7.65 0.12 6.16
CA LEU A 114 8.03 -0.84 5.12
C LEU A 114 7.78 -2.30 5.50
N SER A 115 7.19 -2.56 6.68
CA SER A 115 6.88 -3.91 7.14
C SER A 115 5.50 -4.40 6.69
N VAL A 116 4.65 -3.48 6.21
CA VAL A 116 3.28 -3.78 5.80
C VAL A 116 3.23 -4.73 4.61
N GLN A 117 2.35 -5.72 4.70
CA GLN A 117 2.09 -6.68 3.62
C GLN A 117 0.60 -6.82 3.36
N VAL A 118 0.24 -6.94 2.09
CA VAL A 118 -1.13 -7.13 1.65
C VAL A 118 -1.38 -8.61 1.37
N PRO A 119 -2.56 -9.17 1.72
CA PRO A 119 -2.92 -10.54 1.36
C PRO A 119 -2.82 -10.78 -0.16
N GLU A 120 -2.22 -11.89 -0.58
CA GLU A 120 -2.04 -12.21 -2.00
C GLU A 120 -3.16 -13.07 -2.59
N HIS A 121 -4.06 -13.59 -1.74
CA HIS A 121 -5.13 -14.51 -2.08
C HIS A 121 -6.35 -13.82 -2.74
N TYR A 122 -6.10 -12.89 -3.66
CA TYR A 122 -7.13 -12.28 -4.50
C TYR A 122 -7.14 -12.94 -5.88
N PRO A 123 -8.32 -13.24 -6.44
CA PRO A 123 -8.43 -13.78 -7.79
C PRO A 123 -8.04 -12.72 -8.83
N GLY A 124 -7.46 -13.18 -9.94
CA GLY A 124 -7.15 -12.35 -11.11
C GLY A 124 -6.08 -11.30 -10.87
N GLU A 125 -6.31 -10.12 -11.46
CA GLU A 125 -5.38 -8.99 -11.55
C GLU A 125 -5.06 -8.38 -10.18
N PHE A 126 -5.99 -8.44 -9.22
CA PHE A 126 -5.77 -7.92 -7.87
C PHE A 126 -4.74 -8.73 -7.09
N GLY A 127 -4.67 -10.05 -7.30
CA GLY A 127 -3.62 -10.89 -6.71
C GLY A 127 -2.25 -10.55 -7.29
N GLN A 128 -2.18 -10.26 -8.58
CA GLN A 128 -0.95 -9.80 -9.23
C GLN A 128 -0.52 -8.43 -8.71
N LEU A 129 -1.46 -7.49 -8.53
CA LEU A 129 -1.20 -6.17 -7.95
C LEU A 129 -0.68 -6.30 -6.51
N ALA A 130 -1.30 -7.14 -5.67
CA ALA A 130 -0.85 -7.39 -4.30
C ALA A 130 0.57 -7.96 -4.26
N ARG A 131 0.89 -8.94 -5.13
CA ARG A 131 2.25 -9.49 -5.26
C ARG A 131 3.27 -8.45 -5.69
N SER A 132 2.94 -7.61 -6.67
CA SER A 132 3.82 -6.54 -7.13
C SER A 132 4.03 -5.47 -6.05
N PHE A 133 2.99 -5.10 -5.32
CA PHE A 133 3.08 -4.19 -4.16
C PHE A 133 3.99 -4.76 -3.06
N ASN A 134 3.79 -6.03 -2.68
CA ASN A 134 4.62 -6.68 -1.67
C ASN A 134 6.08 -6.78 -2.13
N ARG A 135 6.33 -7.05 -3.43
CA ARG A 135 7.69 -7.07 -3.98
C ARG A 135 8.36 -5.70 -3.89
N MET A 136 7.68 -4.65 -4.36
CA MET A 136 8.16 -3.26 -4.26
C MET A 136 8.49 -2.88 -2.81
N THR A 137 7.60 -3.22 -1.86
CA THR A 137 7.79 -2.90 -0.44
C THR A 137 9.01 -3.63 0.14
N ARG A 138 9.22 -4.90 -0.22
CA ARG A 138 10.43 -5.65 0.18
C ARG A 138 11.71 -5.07 -0.42
N GLU A 139 11.69 -4.69 -1.69
CA GLU A 139 12.84 -4.06 -2.36
C GLU A 139 13.19 -2.73 -1.67
N LEU A 140 12.18 -1.92 -1.34
CA LEU A 140 12.37 -0.68 -0.60
C LEU A 140 12.93 -0.91 0.81
N ALA A 141 12.42 -1.91 1.54
CA ALA A 141 12.94 -2.29 2.86
C ALA A 141 14.41 -2.73 2.81
N ASN A 142 14.77 -3.51 1.79
CA ASN A 142 16.14 -3.98 1.59
C ASN A 142 17.08 -2.81 1.26
N ALA A 143 16.67 -1.89 0.36
CA ALA A 143 17.46 -0.71 0.02
C ALA A 143 17.68 0.19 1.25
N GLU A 144 16.64 0.40 2.07
CA GLU A 144 16.75 1.18 3.30
C GLU A 144 17.71 0.53 4.30
N GLN A 145 17.66 -0.80 4.44
CA GLN A 145 18.58 -1.53 5.31
C GLN A 145 20.03 -1.44 4.81
N GLN A 146 20.25 -1.56 3.51
CA GLN A 146 21.58 -1.41 2.90
C GLN A 146 22.13 -0.02 3.16
N ARG A 147 21.33 1.04 2.93
CA ARG A 147 21.72 2.42 3.22
C ARG A 147 22.14 2.62 4.68
N ARG A 148 21.38 2.05 5.62
CA ARG A 148 21.71 2.12 7.07
C ARG A 148 23.00 1.41 7.40
N ASN A 149 23.21 0.20 6.86
CA ASN A 149 24.43 -0.57 7.06
C ASN A 149 25.64 0.20 6.52
N LEU A 150 25.57 0.69 5.27
CA LEU A 150 26.63 1.49 4.66
C LEU A 150 26.98 2.72 5.51
N THR A 151 25.96 3.45 5.98
CA THR A 151 26.17 4.62 6.84
C THR A 151 26.86 4.25 8.15
N ALA A 152 26.50 3.12 8.74
CA ALA A 152 27.10 2.63 9.98
C ALA A 152 28.56 2.18 9.77
N ASP A 153 28.83 1.44 8.69
CA ASP A 153 30.15 0.95 8.33
C ASP A 153 31.11 2.11 8.07
N VAL A 154 30.68 3.11 7.30
CA VAL A 154 31.44 4.35 7.08
C VAL A 154 31.75 5.08 8.38
N ALA A 155 30.74 5.26 9.23
CA ALA A 155 30.95 5.93 10.50
C ALA A 155 31.95 5.18 11.40
N HIS A 156 32.02 3.84 11.27
CA HIS A 156 33.00 3.01 11.97
C HIS A 156 34.41 3.20 11.38
N GLU A 157 34.55 3.09 10.06
CA GLU A 157 35.82 3.23 9.35
C GLU A 157 36.44 4.64 9.49
N LEU A 158 35.62 5.68 9.64
CA LEU A 158 36.10 7.05 9.91
C LEU A 158 36.42 7.32 11.38
N ARG A 159 35.85 6.55 12.33
CA ARG A 159 36.08 6.78 13.76
C ARG A 159 37.52 6.44 14.16
N THR A 160 38.05 5.32 13.67
CA THR A 160 39.42 4.87 13.95
C THR A 160 40.47 5.92 13.52
N PRO A 161 40.50 6.38 12.26
CA PRO A 161 41.48 7.37 11.81
C PRO A 161 41.35 8.70 12.55
N LEU A 162 40.12 9.11 12.85
CA LEU A 162 39.87 10.31 13.63
C LEU A 162 40.44 10.21 15.05
N HIS A 163 40.26 9.07 15.74
CA HIS A 163 40.83 8.86 17.07
C HIS A 163 42.36 8.80 17.04
N ILE A 164 42.95 8.20 16.01
CA ILE A 164 44.42 8.19 15.84
C ILE A 164 44.93 9.62 15.65
N LEU A 165 44.27 10.41 14.79
CA LEU A 165 44.62 11.81 14.56
C LEU A 165 44.52 12.63 15.86
N GLN A 166 43.41 12.48 16.60
CA GLN A 166 43.21 13.16 17.88
C GLN A 166 44.26 12.77 18.91
N GLY A 167 44.51 11.46 19.10
CA GLY A 167 45.50 10.99 20.08
C GLY A 167 46.92 11.44 19.76
N ASN A 168 47.29 11.50 18.48
CA ASN A 168 48.59 12.04 18.09
C ASN A 168 48.68 13.55 18.33
N LEU A 169 47.61 14.31 18.10
CA LEU A 169 47.56 15.75 18.38
C LEU A 169 47.65 16.03 19.89
N GLU A 170 46.92 15.26 20.70
CA GLU A 170 46.99 15.32 22.17
C GLU A 170 48.41 15.01 22.67
N ALA A 171 49.05 13.96 22.16
CA ALA A 171 50.42 13.62 22.53
C ALA A 171 51.46 14.71 22.18
N ILE A 172 51.26 15.45 21.08
CA ILE A 172 52.09 16.61 20.75
C ILE A 172 51.83 17.76 21.74
N LEU A 173 50.56 18.03 22.07
CA LEU A 173 50.18 19.08 23.01
C LEU A 173 50.69 18.82 24.43
N ASP A 174 50.70 17.56 24.86
CA ASP A 174 51.22 17.12 26.15
C ASP A 174 52.76 17.03 26.18
N GLY A 175 53.44 17.30 25.07
CA GLY A 175 54.90 17.25 24.93
C GLY A 175 55.48 15.84 24.95
N VAL A 176 54.65 14.81 24.79
CA VAL A 176 55.07 13.40 24.69
C VAL A 176 55.72 13.13 23.33
N TYR A 177 55.19 13.74 22.26
CA TYR A 177 55.77 13.73 20.92
C TYR A 177 56.31 15.10 20.54
N GLU A 178 57.51 15.13 19.95
CA GLU A 178 57.98 16.33 19.26
C GLU A 178 57.23 16.49 17.93
N PRO A 179 56.84 17.72 17.54
CA PRO A 179 56.18 18.01 16.26
C PRO A 179 57.18 17.94 15.10
N GLY A 180 57.71 16.74 14.86
CA GLY A 180 58.60 16.42 13.75
C GLY A 180 57.84 16.25 12.43
N ALA A 181 58.57 16.38 11.32
CA ALA A 181 58.02 16.22 9.98
C ALA A 181 57.34 14.86 9.78
N ASP A 182 57.88 13.79 10.39
CA ASP A 182 57.33 12.44 10.26
C ASP A 182 55.94 12.31 10.91
N GLN A 183 55.75 12.86 12.13
CA GLN A 183 54.46 12.85 12.83
C GLN A 183 53.39 13.65 12.07
N ILE A 184 53.78 14.82 11.56
CA ILE A 184 52.89 15.69 10.77
C ILE A 184 52.50 15.01 9.45
N ASN A 185 53.45 14.33 8.79
CA ASN A 185 53.16 13.58 7.57
C ASN A 185 52.21 12.39 7.84
N ALA A 186 52.40 11.66 8.95
CA ALA A 186 51.50 10.57 9.33
C ALA A 186 50.06 11.06 9.59
N MET A 187 49.90 12.19 10.30
CA MET A 187 48.60 12.84 10.49
C MET A 187 47.98 13.28 9.16
N LEU A 188 48.79 13.88 8.28
CA LEU A 188 48.33 14.31 6.96
C LEU A 188 47.86 13.12 6.11
N ASP A 189 48.56 12.00 6.17
CA ASP A 189 48.16 10.79 5.45
C ASP A 189 46.84 10.22 5.98
N GLU A 190 46.58 10.32 7.29
CA GLU A 190 45.29 9.96 7.88
C GLU A 190 44.15 10.86 7.38
N THR A 191 44.38 12.17 7.30
CA THR A 191 43.39 13.09 6.72
C THR A 191 43.13 12.82 5.23
N ARG A 192 44.16 12.43 4.47
CA ARG A 192 44.03 12.03 3.06
C ARG A 192 43.28 10.71 2.91
N LEU A 193 43.44 9.77 3.84
CA LEU A 193 42.66 8.53 3.87
C LEU A 193 41.18 8.84 4.08
N MET A 194 40.84 9.63 5.10
CA MET A 194 39.46 10.05 5.37
C MET A 194 38.85 10.81 4.17
N ALA A 195 39.62 11.70 3.54
CA ALA A 195 39.16 12.42 2.35
C ALA A 195 38.84 11.48 1.17
N ARG A 196 39.67 10.45 0.94
CA ARG A 196 39.41 9.43 -0.10
C ARG A 196 38.15 8.64 0.18
N LEU A 197 37.94 8.18 1.43
CA LEU A 197 36.73 7.46 1.82
C LEU A 197 35.45 8.29 1.60
N VAL A 198 35.50 9.59 1.91
CA VAL A 198 34.37 10.50 1.66
C VAL A 198 34.09 10.67 0.15
N ASP A 199 35.14 10.76 -0.67
CA ASP A 199 35.00 10.90 -2.12
C ASP A 199 34.47 9.61 -2.79
N ASP A 200 34.91 8.44 -2.31
CA ASP A 200 34.40 7.14 -2.74
C ASP A 200 32.90 7.02 -2.45
N LEU A 201 32.45 7.44 -1.26
CA LEU A 201 31.02 7.43 -0.90
C LEU A 201 30.20 8.39 -1.75
N ARG A 202 30.75 9.57 -2.05
CA ARG A 202 30.10 10.52 -2.96
C ARG A 202 29.94 9.91 -4.35
N THR A 203 30.96 9.21 -4.84
CA THR A 203 30.93 8.53 -6.13
C THR A 203 29.87 7.42 -6.16
N MET A 204 29.79 6.60 -5.10
CA MET A 204 28.75 5.57 -4.97
C MET A 204 27.34 6.18 -4.92
N SER A 205 27.14 7.24 -4.13
CA SER A 205 25.85 7.93 -4.04
C SER A 205 25.39 8.52 -5.37
N LEU A 206 26.32 9.04 -6.19
CA LEU A 206 25.99 9.56 -7.53
C LEU A 206 25.57 8.42 -8.47
N ALA A 207 26.30 7.30 -8.45
CA ALA A 207 25.98 6.12 -9.25
C ALA A 207 24.60 5.52 -8.90
N GLU A 208 24.23 5.47 -7.62
CA GLU A 208 22.89 5.03 -7.18
C GLU A 208 21.76 5.99 -7.62
N SER A 209 22.05 7.28 -7.75
CA SER A 209 21.06 8.29 -8.16
C SER A 209 20.82 8.36 -9.67
N GLY A 210 21.57 7.59 -10.48
CA GLY A 210 21.40 7.53 -11.93
C GLY A 210 21.82 8.82 -12.68
N GLN A 211 22.76 9.59 -12.12
CA GLN A 211 23.45 10.68 -12.83
C GLN A 211 24.78 10.21 -13.41
#